data_AF-A0A7K8AXR0-F1
#
_entry.id   AF-A0A7K8AXR0-F1
#
_cell.length_a   1.000
_cell.length_b   1.000
_cell.length_c   1.000
_cell.angle_alpha   90.00
_cell.angle_beta   90.00
_cell.angle_gamma   90.00
#
_symmetry.space_group_name_H-M   'P 1'
#
loop_
_entity.id
_entity.type
_entity.pdbx_description
1 polymer ?
#
loop_
_entity_poly.entity_id
_entity_poly.type
_entity_poly.pdbx_seq_one_letter_code
_entity_poly.pdbx_strand_id
1 'polypeptide(L)'
;DLRKQARQLENELDLKLVSFSKLCTSYSSTRDGRRDRYSSDTTPLLNGSSQDRMFETMAVEIEQLLGKLTGINDKMAEYTNSAGVPSLNAALMHTLQRHRDILQDYTHEFHKTKANFLAIRERENLLGSVRKDIESYKSGSGVNNRRTELFLKEHEHLRNSDRLIEETISIAMATKENMTSQRGMLKSIQSKMNTLANRFPAVNSLIQRINLRKRRDSLILGSVIGVCTILLLLYAFH
;
A
#
# COMPACT_ATOMS: atom_id res chain seq x y z
N ASP A 1 -34.89 -18.74 46.04
CA ASP A 1 -33.86 -17.69 45.95
C ASP A 1 -32.59 -18.08 45.19
N LEU A 2 -31.96 -19.24 45.44
CA LEU A 2 -30.69 -19.63 44.82
C LEU A 2 -30.66 -19.56 43.28
N ARG A 3 -31.74 -19.99 42.60
CA ARG A 3 -31.85 -19.91 41.13
C ARG A 3 -31.83 -18.47 40.60
N LYS A 4 -32.45 -17.54 41.34
CA LYS A 4 -32.48 -16.11 40.96
C LYS A 4 -31.10 -15.49 41.13
N GLN A 5 -30.40 -15.87 42.20
CA GLN A 5 -29.02 -15.44 42.45
C GLN A 5 -28.04 -16.03 41.41
N ALA A 6 -28.19 -17.31 41.04
CA ALA A 6 -27.40 -17.93 39.97
C ALA A 6 -27.56 -17.17 38.65
N ARG A 7 -28.80 -16.91 38.22
CA ARG A 7 -29.08 -16.12 37.00
C ARG A 7 -28.50 -14.71 37.04
N GLN A 8 -28.51 -14.08 38.22
CA GLN A 8 -27.92 -12.74 38.37
C GLN A 8 -26.40 -12.77 38.22
N LEU A 9 -25.72 -13.76 38.82
CA LEU A 9 -24.29 -13.95 38.66
C LEU A 9 -23.93 -14.33 37.22
N GLU A 10 -24.71 -15.18 36.56
CA GLU A 10 -24.53 -15.54 35.14
C GLU A 10 -24.56 -14.29 34.25
N ASN A 11 -25.55 -13.42 34.42
CA ASN A 11 -25.66 -12.18 33.65
C ASN A 11 -24.48 -11.23 33.92
N GLU A 12 -24.05 -11.10 35.18
CA GLU A 12 -22.88 -10.28 35.52
C GLU A 12 -21.61 -10.85 34.88
N LEU A 13 -21.46 -12.18 34.91
CA LEU A 13 -20.32 -12.87 34.38
C LEU A 13 -20.23 -12.75 32.85
N ASP A 14 -21.36 -12.88 32.15
CA ASP A 14 -21.44 -12.68 30.71
C ASP A 14 -20.97 -11.27 30.31
N LEU A 15 -21.46 -10.24 30.99
CA LEU A 15 -21.04 -8.85 30.75
C LEU A 15 -19.54 -8.63 31.01
N LYS A 16 -19.01 -9.23 32.07
CA LYS A 16 -17.58 -9.13 32.40
C LYS A 16 -16.71 -9.93 31.41
N LEU A 17 -17.14 -11.10 30.97
CA LEU A 17 -16.42 -11.89 29.96
C LEU A 17 -16.36 -11.16 28.61
N VAL A 18 -17.47 -10.54 28.18
CA VAL A 18 -17.50 -9.75 26.95
C VAL A 18 -16.53 -8.57 27.03
N SER A 19 -16.51 -7.84 28.14
CA SER A 19 -15.59 -6.71 28.32
C SER A 19 -14.12 -7.16 28.45
N PHE A 20 -13.87 -8.30 29.10
CA PHE A 20 -12.55 -8.91 29.21
C PHE A 20 -12.00 -9.36 27.83
N SER A 21 -12.84 -10.00 27.01
CA SER A 21 -12.48 -10.38 25.63
C SER A 21 -12.20 -9.16 24.74
N LYS A 22 -12.99 -8.08 24.88
CA LYS A 22 -12.73 -6.82 24.18
C LYS A 22 -11.38 -6.21 24.57
N LEU A 23 -11.03 -6.25 25.85
CA LEU A 23 -9.73 -5.76 26.34
C LEU A 23 -8.57 -6.58 25.75
N CYS A 24 -8.71 -7.91 25.68
CA CYS A 24 -7.71 -8.78 25.05
C CYS A 24 -7.55 -8.49 23.54
N THR A 25 -8.66 -8.23 22.84
CA THR A 25 -8.65 -7.94 21.40
C THR A 25 -8.04 -6.56 21.11
N SER A 26 -8.40 -5.52 21.89
CA SER A 26 -7.86 -4.17 21.70
C SER A 26 -6.35 -4.09 21.99
N TYR A 27 -5.87 -4.88 22.95
CA TYR A 27 -4.45 -5.07 23.21
C TYR A 27 -3.70 -5.62 21.97
N SER A 28 -4.33 -6.56 21.25
CA SER A 28 -3.80 -7.09 19.99
C SER A 28 -3.83 -6.09 18.84
N SER A 29 -4.93 -5.34 18.66
CA SER A 29 -5.14 -4.42 17.54
C SER A 29 -4.24 -3.19 17.57
N THR A 30 -3.85 -2.71 18.75
CA THR A 30 -2.91 -1.58 18.92
C THR A 30 -1.57 -1.82 18.20
N ARG A 31 -1.25 -3.09 17.90
CA ARG A 31 0.00 -3.49 17.27
C ARG A 31 -0.07 -3.63 15.74
N ASP A 32 -1.18 -4.12 15.18
CA ASP A 32 -1.24 -4.36 13.73
C ASP A 32 -1.20 -3.04 12.93
N GLY A 33 -1.78 -1.97 13.50
CA GLY A 33 -1.68 -0.60 12.98
C GLY A 33 -0.30 0.06 13.09
N ARG A 34 0.71 -0.58 13.72
CA ARG A 34 2.08 -0.05 13.87
C ARG A 34 3.07 -0.60 12.84
N ARG A 35 2.67 -1.50 11.94
CA ARG A 35 3.57 -2.01 10.89
C ARG A 35 3.85 -1.00 9.78
N ASP A 36 2.97 0.00 9.61
CA ASP A 36 3.10 1.06 8.59
C ASP A 36 3.27 2.46 9.22
N ARG A 37 4.43 2.72 9.83
CA ARG A 37 5.00 4.08 9.79
C ARG A 37 6.45 4.10 10.24
N TYR A 38 7.33 4.43 9.30
CA TYR A 38 8.54 5.20 9.56
C TYR A 38 8.15 6.42 10.43
N SER A 39 8.25 6.31 11.75
CA SER A 39 8.30 7.49 12.61
C SER A 39 8.93 7.13 13.94
N SER A 40 10.03 7.84 14.19
CA SER A 40 10.73 8.03 15.46
C SER A 40 9.77 8.16 16.63
N ASP A 41 10.20 7.58 17.76
CA ASP A 41 10.01 7.97 19.15
C ASP A 41 8.67 8.53 19.64
N THR A 42 8.35 8.14 20.87
CA THR A 42 7.21 8.62 21.69
C THR A 42 5.86 7.94 21.44
N THR A 43 5.76 6.66 21.80
CA THR A 43 4.50 6.21 22.44
C THR A 43 4.85 5.51 23.75
N PRO A 44 4.19 5.87 24.86
CA PRO A 44 4.70 5.57 26.17
C PRO A 44 4.52 4.09 26.48
N LEU A 45 5.59 3.45 26.93
CA LEU A 45 5.58 2.13 27.58
C LEU A 45 4.56 2.06 28.75
N LEU A 46 4.07 3.22 29.20
CA LEU A 46 3.03 3.35 30.22
C LEU A 46 1.66 2.82 29.77
N ASN A 47 1.32 2.83 28.48
CA ASN A 47 -0.01 2.37 28.03
C ASN A 47 -0.17 0.83 28.11
N GLY A 48 0.92 0.07 27.97
CA GLY A 48 0.91 -1.38 28.22
C GLY A 48 0.66 -1.66 29.70
N SER A 49 1.42 -0.98 30.58
CA SER A 49 1.32 -1.19 32.03
C SER A 49 -0.04 -0.83 32.65
N SER A 50 -0.78 0.14 32.09
CA SER A 50 -2.13 0.47 32.54
C SER A 50 -3.16 -0.56 32.06
N GLN A 51 -3.08 -1.00 30.81
CA GLN A 51 -3.93 -2.09 30.28
C GLN A 51 -3.66 -3.42 30.98
N ASP A 52 -2.41 -3.74 31.29
CA ASP A 52 -2.03 -4.94 32.04
C ASP A 52 -2.67 -4.97 33.43
N ARG A 53 -2.65 -3.85 34.15
CA ARG A 53 -3.28 -3.73 35.47
C ARG A 53 -4.81 -3.86 35.39
N MET A 54 -5.43 -3.25 34.38
CA MET A 54 -6.87 -3.38 34.13
C MET A 54 -7.24 -4.83 33.83
N PHE A 55 -6.45 -5.51 33.02
CA PHE A 55 -6.65 -6.92 32.69
C PHE A 55 -6.56 -7.81 33.93
N GLU A 56 -5.50 -7.66 34.74
CA GLU A 56 -5.32 -8.43 35.96
C GLU A 56 -6.48 -8.22 36.95
N THR A 57 -6.93 -6.97 37.09
CA THR A 57 -8.06 -6.62 37.97
C THR A 57 -9.34 -7.30 37.50
N MET A 58 -9.66 -7.22 36.20
CA MET A 58 -10.84 -7.90 35.65
C MET A 58 -10.74 -9.42 35.74
N ALA A 59 -9.55 -9.99 35.58
CA ALA A 59 -9.35 -11.43 35.72
C ALA A 59 -9.67 -11.91 37.14
N VAL A 60 -9.18 -11.21 38.17
CA VAL A 60 -9.49 -11.50 39.57
C VAL A 60 -10.98 -11.35 39.85
N GLU A 61 -11.63 -10.32 39.32
CA GLU A 61 -13.07 -10.13 39.48
C GLU A 61 -13.90 -11.26 38.87
N ILE A 62 -13.53 -11.73 37.67
CA ILE A 62 -14.21 -12.86 37.01
C ILE A 62 -13.98 -14.16 37.80
N GLU A 63 -12.76 -14.41 38.28
CA GLU A 63 -12.46 -15.57 39.15
C GLU A 63 -13.32 -15.58 40.42
N GLN A 64 -13.49 -14.40 41.05
CA GLN A 64 -14.37 -14.28 42.21
C GLN A 64 -15.83 -14.56 41.88
N LEU A 65 -16.33 -14.10 40.73
CA LEU A 65 -17.71 -14.37 40.30
C LEU A 65 -17.91 -15.85 39.92
N LEU A 66 -16.95 -16.48 39.24
CA LEU A 66 -16.95 -17.93 38.98
C LEU A 66 -17.00 -18.73 40.29
N GLY A 67 -16.19 -18.34 41.27
CA GLY A 67 -16.19 -18.96 42.60
C GLY A 67 -17.54 -18.81 43.33
N LYS A 68 -18.16 -17.62 43.26
CA LYS A 68 -19.50 -17.40 43.82
C LYS A 68 -20.57 -18.25 43.12
N LEU A 69 -20.55 -18.33 41.80
CA LEU A 69 -21.50 -19.14 41.03
C LEU A 69 -21.32 -20.63 41.32
N THR A 70 -20.08 -21.09 41.45
CA THR A 70 -19.75 -22.46 41.90
C THR A 70 -20.38 -22.75 43.26
N GLY A 71 -20.18 -21.86 44.24
CA GLY A 71 -20.76 -22.03 45.58
C GLY A 71 -22.30 -22.02 45.59
N ILE A 72 -22.95 -21.27 44.70
CA ILE A 72 -24.42 -21.32 44.55
C ILE A 72 -24.87 -22.64 43.91
N ASN A 73 -24.14 -23.13 42.91
CA ASN A 73 -24.42 -24.42 42.27
C ASN A 73 -24.26 -25.58 43.26
N ASP A 74 -23.26 -25.54 44.14
CA ASP A 74 -23.05 -26.56 45.17
C ASP A 74 -24.18 -26.56 46.20
N LYS A 75 -24.60 -25.37 46.68
CA LYS A 75 -25.79 -25.24 47.55
C LYS A 75 -27.04 -25.77 46.86
N MET A 76 -27.23 -25.43 45.58
CA MET A 76 -28.37 -25.92 44.81
C MET A 76 -28.33 -27.45 44.67
N ALA A 77 -27.14 -28.05 44.54
CA ALA A 77 -26.97 -29.50 44.51
C ALA A 77 -27.32 -30.14 45.86
N GLU A 78 -26.91 -29.55 46.97
CA GLU A 78 -27.27 -30.02 48.32
C GLU A 78 -28.79 -30.00 48.56
N TYR A 79 -29.47 -28.93 48.10
CA TYR A 79 -30.94 -28.85 48.13
C TYR A 79 -31.62 -29.89 47.24
N THR A 80 -31.06 -30.21 46.07
CA THR A 80 -31.61 -31.28 45.21
C THR A 80 -31.47 -32.67 45.84
N ASN A 81 -30.40 -32.93 46.58
CA ASN A 81 -30.17 -34.24 47.22
C ASN A 81 -30.96 -34.42 48.53
N SER A 82 -31.32 -33.34 49.22
CA SER A 82 -32.07 -33.38 50.49
C SER A 82 -33.59 -33.40 50.31
N ALA A 83 -34.12 -32.97 49.16
CA ALA A 83 -35.55 -32.96 48.88
C ALA A 83 -36.05 -34.35 48.45
N GLY A 84 -36.55 -35.16 49.38
CA GLY A 84 -37.02 -36.54 49.16
C GLY A 84 -38.31 -36.73 48.33
N VAL A 85 -38.66 -35.81 47.41
CA VAL A 85 -39.85 -35.90 46.56
C VAL A 85 -39.47 -36.16 45.09
N PRO A 86 -39.79 -37.35 44.51
CA PRO A 86 -39.24 -37.80 43.22
C PRO A 86 -39.59 -36.92 41.99
N SER A 87 -40.81 -36.39 41.91
CA SER A 87 -41.28 -35.65 40.72
C SER A 87 -40.78 -34.20 40.65
N LEU A 88 -40.64 -33.54 41.80
CA LEU A 88 -40.06 -32.19 41.90
C LEU A 88 -38.54 -32.23 41.59
N ASN A 89 -37.91 -33.36 41.89
CA ASN A 89 -36.47 -33.56 41.71
C ASN A 89 -36.03 -33.54 40.25
N ALA A 90 -36.79 -34.10 39.30
CA ALA A 90 -36.37 -34.16 37.89
C ALA A 90 -36.18 -32.75 37.27
N ALA A 91 -37.14 -31.84 37.49
CA ALA A 91 -37.04 -30.46 37.02
C ALA A 91 -35.96 -29.66 37.78
N LEU A 92 -35.74 -29.96 39.07
CA LEU A 92 -34.69 -29.36 39.88
C LEU A 92 -33.30 -29.78 39.39
N MET A 93 -33.11 -31.07 39.12
CA MET A 93 -31.87 -31.64 38.59
C MET A 93 -31.54 -31.12 37.19
N HIS A 94 -32.51 -31.03 36.28
CA HIS A 94 -32.27 -30.46 34.94
C HIS A 94 -31.85 -28.98 35.03
N THR A 95 -32.47 -28.22 35.94
CA THR A 95 -32.08 -26.81 36.15
C THR A 95 -30.67 -26.70 36.72
N LEU A 96 -30.31 -27.54 37.70
CA LEU A 96 -28.97 -27.61 38.26
C LEU A 96 -27.93 -27.97 37.19
N GLN A 97 -28.25 -28.98 36.37
CA GLN A 97 -27.37 -29.43 35.30
C GLN A 97 -27.07 -28.29 34.33
N ARG A 98 -28.12 -27.56 33.89
CA ARG A 98 -27.95 -26.38 33.05
C ARG A 98 -27.05 -25.31 33.69
N HIS A 99 -27.20 -25.04 34.99
CA HIS A 99 -26.34 -24.08 35.69
C HIS A 99 -24.87 -24.56 35.80
N ARG A 100 -24.64 -25.88 35.87
CA ARG A 100 -23.29 -26.46 35.83
C ARG A 100 -22.66 -26.35 34.45
N ASP A 101 -23.44 -26.66 33.41
CA ASP A 101 -22.98 -26.56 32.02
C ASP A 101 -22.61 -25.10 31.70
N ILE A 102 -23.47 -24.14 32.06
CA ILE A 102 -23.19 -22.69 31.90
C ILE A 102 -21.93 -22.26 32.66
N LEU A 103 -21.77 -22.68 33.91
CA LEU A 103 -20.57 -22.39 34.70
C LEU A 103 -19.31 -22.95 34.03
N GLN A 104 -19.38 -24.16 33.47
CA GLN A 104 -18.28 -24.79 32.76
C GLN A 104 -17.92 -24.01 31.48
N ASP A 105 -18.90 -23.62 30.68
CA ASP A 105 -18.71 -22.81 29.47
C ASP A 105 -18.02 -21.48 29.79
N TYR A 106 -18.51 -20.78 30.81
CA TYR A 106 -17.92 -19.53 31.28
C TYR A 106 -16.50 -19.70 31.80
N THR A 107 -16.24 -20.77 32.54
CA THR A 107 -14.88 -21.09 33.03
C THR A 107 -13.95 -21.36 31.85
N HIS A 108 -14.41 -22.10 30.84
CA HIS A 108 -13.62 -22.39 29.65
C HIS A 108 -13.28 -21.12 28.86
N GLU A 109 -14.28 -20.28 28.57
CA GLU A 109 -14.09 -19.03 27.84
C GLU A 109 -13.18 -18.04 28.59
N PHE A 110 -13.28 -17.99 29.92
CA PHE A 110 -12.37 -17.21 30.76
C PHE A 110 -10.92 -17.66 30.58
N HIS A 111 -10.64 -18.95 30.76
CA HIS A 111 -9.27 -19.49 30.67
C HIS A 111 -8.69 -19.33 29.26
N LYS A 112 -9.50 -19.56 28.24
CA LYS A 112 -9.12 -19.35 26.83
C LYS A 112 -8.72 -17.91 26.56
N THR A 113 -9.54 -16.94 27.01
CA THR A 113 -9.25 -15.52 26.85
C THR A 113 -8.02 -15.10 27.65
N LYS A 114 -7.87 -15.63 28.88
CA LYS A 114 -6.70 -15.38 29.75
C LYS A 114 -5.41 -15.91 29.13
N ALA A 115 -5.42 -17.13 28.61
CA ALA A 115 -4.27 -17.74 27.95
C ALA A 115 -3.85 -16.96 26.70
N ASN A 116 -4.82 -16.49 25.90
CA ASN A 116 -4.55 -15.67 24.73
C ASN A 116 -3.82 -14.37 25.10
N PHE A 117 -4.33 -13.63 26.10
CA PHE A 117 -3.68 -12.41 26.57
C PHE A 117 -2.25 -12.67 27.07
N LEU A 118 -2.04 -13.71 27.88
CA LEU A 118 -0.72 -14.06 28.39
C LEU A 118 0.26 -14.38 27.26
N ALA A 119 -0.17 -15.09 26.22
CA ALA A 119 0.65 -15.40 25.06
C ALA A 119 1.04 -14.12 24.27
N ILE A 120 0.11 -13.17 24.13
CA ILE A 120 0.39 -11.89 23.46
C ILE A 120 1.40 -11.06 24.29
N ARG A 121 1.22 -11.02 25.61
CA ARG A 121 2.11 -10.32 26.54
C ARG A 121 3.51 -10.93 26.59
N GLU A 122 3.62 -12.26 26.63
CA GLU A 122 4.91 -12.95 26.60
C GLU A 122 5.67 -12.64 25.30
N ARG A 123 4.95 -12.65 24.17
CA ARG A 123 5.50 -12.22 22.89
C ARG A 123 5.97 -10.76 22.92
N GLU A 124 5.32 -9.87 23.65
CA GLU A 124 5.78 -8.49 23.84
C GLU A 124 7.07 -8.44 24.65
N ASN A 125 7.14 -9.12 25.80
CA ASN A 125 8.34 -9.13 26.64
C ASN A 125 9.57 -9.63 25.87
N LEU A 126 9.40 -10.68 25.05
CA LEU A 126 10.47 -11.20 24.20
C LEU A 126 10.93 -10.17 23.15
N LEU A 127 9.99 -9.50 22.46
CA LEU A 127 10.32 -8.49 21.46
C LEU A 127 10.88 -7.19 22.06
N GLY A 128 10.43 -6.82 23.25
CA GLY A 128 10.95 -5.70 24.02
C GLY A 128 12.41 -5.92 24.41
N SER A 129 12.75 -7.14 24.86
CA SER A 129 14.14 -7.52 25.15
C SER A 129 15.01 -7.43 23.90
N VAL A 130 14.59 -8.04 22.78
CA VAL A 130 15.35 -8.00 21.52
C VAL A 130 15.56 -6.57 21.04
N ARG A 131 14.54 -5.72 21.12
CA ARG A 131 14.66 -4.31 20.71
C ARG A 131 15.64 -3.55 21.61
N LYS A 132 15.61 -3.79 22.92
CA LYS A 132 16.54 -3.20 23.89
C LYS A 132 17.97 -3.69 23.66
N ASP A 133 18.15 -4.96 23.31
CA ASP A 133 19.47 -5.54 23.02
C ASP A 133 20.03 -4.99 21.71
N ILE A 134 19.20 -4.85 20.67
CA ILE A 134 19.56 -4.19 19.41
C ILE A 134 19.95 -2.73 19.65
N GLU A 135 19.17 -2.00 20.44
CA GLU A 135 19.46 -0.61 20.79
C GLU A 135 20.73 -0.50 21.63
N SER A 136 20.96 -1.43 22.55
CA SER A 136 22.18 -1.50 23.38
C SER A 136 23.42 -1.84 22.55
N TYR A 137 23.29 -2.72 21.56
CA TYR A 137 24.37 -3.02 20.61
C TYR A 137 24.70 -1.80 19.73
N LYS A 138 23.67 -1.11 19.25
CA LYS A 138 23.80 0.11 18.44
C LYS A 138 24.38 1.29 19.25
N SER A 139 23.99 1.45 20.52
CA SER A 139 24.44 2.54 21.39
C SER A 139 25.77 2.26 22.11
N GLY A 140 26.04 1.01 22.49
CA GLY A 140 27.31 0.56 23.08
C GLY A 140 28.50 0.65 22.13
N SER A 141 28.25 0.82 20.83
CA SER A 141 29.24 1.06 19.79
C SER A 141 29.56 2.56 19.56
N GLY A 142 29.12 3.44 20.48
CA GLY A 142 28.81 4.86 20.25
C GLY A 142 29.94 5.86 19.97
N VAL A 143 31.22 5.50 19.93
CA VAL A 143 32.29 6.46 19.53
C VAL A 143 33.11 5.98 18.34
N ASN A 144 33.56 4.73 18.35
CA ASN A 144 34.37 4.19 17.25
C ASN A 144 33.52 3.68 16.09
N ASN A 145 32.34 3.09 16.36
CA ASN A 145 31.53 2.49 15.30
C ASN A 145 30.63 3.51 14.60
N ARG A 146 30.20 4.59 15.27
CA ARG A 146 29.47 5.68 14.60
C ARG A 146 30.29 6.29 13.46
N ARG A 147 31.60 6.44 13.67
CA ARG A 147 32.53 6.94 12.66
C ARG A 147 32.72 5.90 11.54
N THR A 148 32.85 4.63 11.87
CA THR A 148 32.95 3.54 10.88
C THR A 148 31.67 3.37 10.05
N GLU A 149 30.48 3.44 10.67
CA GLU A 149 29.19 3.42 9.97
C GLU A 149 29.02 4.64 9.07
N LEU A 150 29.46 5.82 9.51
CA LEU A 150 29.47 7.02 8.68
C LEU A 150 30.33 6.82 7.44
N PHE A 151 31.55 6.30 7.60
CA PHE A 151 32.46 6.02 6.48
C PHE A 151 31.94 4.91 5.55
N LEU A 152 31.32 3.87 6.09
CA LEU A 152 30.69 2.81 5.29
C LEU A 152 29.53 3.36 4.47
N LYS A 153 28.69 4.18 5.08
CA LYS A 153 27.58 4.85 4.39
C LYS A 153 28.09 5.83 3.32
N GLU A 154 29.12 6.59 3.63
CA GLU A 154 29.79 7.48 2.67
C GLU A 154 30.37 6.68 1.49
N HIS A 155 31.00 5.54 1.76
CA HIS A 155 31.53 4.64 0.73
C HIS A 155 30.42 4.06 -0.16
N GLU A 156 29.27 3.71 0.41
CA GLU A 156 28.09 3.30 -0.36
C GLU A 156 27.57 4.44 -1.25
N HIS A 157 27.48 5.66 -0.71
CA HIS A 157 27.10 6.84 -1.50
C HIS A 157 28.09 7.15 -2.62
N LEU A 158 29.39 7.04 -2.36
CA LEU A 158 30.44 7.20 -3.38
C LEU A 158 30.29 6.16 -4.48
N ARG A 159 30.10 4.89 -4.13
CA ARG A 159 29.88 3.81 -5.11
C ARG A 159 28.62 4.05 -5.95
N ASN A 160 27.54 4.52 -5.33
CA ASN A 160 26.33 4.88 -6.07
C ASN A 160 26.55 6.09 -6.98
N SER A 161 27.27 7.10 -6.52
CA SER A 161 27.64 8.27 -7.32
C SER A 161 28.50 7.90 -8.51
N ASP A 162 29.45 6.98 -8.34
CA ASP A 162 30.34 6.51 -9.40
C ASP A 162 29.54 5.86 -10.54
N ARG A 163 28.57 5.02 -10.21
CA ARG A 163 27.66 4.39 -11.20
C ARG A 163 26.82 5.42 -11.95
N LEU A 164 26.31 6.44 -11.25
CA LEU A 164 25.56 7.54 -11.89
C LEU A 164 26.45 8.39 -12.80
N ILE A 165 27.72 8.57 -12.44
CA ILE A 165 28.71 9.25 -13.27
C ILE A 165 29.02 8.41 -14.52
N GLU A 166 29.21 7.10 -14.40
CA GLU A 166 29.39 6.22 -15.56
C GLU A 166 28.18 6.27 -16.51
N GLU A 167 26.96 6.26 -15.97
CA GLU A 167 25.74 6.38 -16.75
C GLU A 167 25.65 7.73 -17.48
N THR A 168 25.93 8.83 -16.79
CA THR A 168 25.94 10.17 -17.41
C THR A 168 27.04 10.34 -18.46
N ILE A 169 28.21 9.75 -18.25
CA ILE A 169 29.29 9.70 -19.26
C ILE A 169 28.82 8.90 -20.49
N SER A 170 28.18 7.75 -20.29
CA SER A 170 27.62 6.93 -21.38
C SER A 170 26.59 7.71 -22.20
N ILE A 171 25.64 8.37 -21.53
CA ILE A 171 24.61 9.21 -22.19
C ILE A 171 25.27 10.37 -22.95
N ALA A 172 26.27 11.03 -22.36
CA ALA A 172 26.99 12.12 -23.01
C ALA A 172 27.76 11.63 -24.25
N MET A 173 28.40 10.47 -24.19
CA MET A 173 29.09 9.86 -25.34
C MET A 173 28.11 9.51 -26.46
N ALA A 174 26.99 8.84 -26.13
CA ALA A 174 25.95 8.50 -27.09
C ALA A 174 25.35 9.76 -27.75
N THR A 175 25.16 10.83 -26.97
CA THR A 175 24.66 12.11 -27.48
C THR A 175 25.67 12.78 -28.41
N LYS A 176 26.97 12.78 -28.05
CA LYS A 176 28.05 13.30 -28.90
C LYS A 176 28.14 12.56 -30.23
N GLU A 177 28.02 11.23 -30.21
CA GLU A 177 28.03 10.42 -31.42
C GLU A 177 26.83 10.74 -32.31
N ASN A 178 25.63 10.81 -31.72
CA ASN A 178 24.41 11.16 -32.44
C ASN A 178 24.48 12.57 -33.07
N MET A 179 25.00 13.57 -32.34
CA MET A 179 25.21 14.93 -32.87
C MET A 179 26.22 14.94 -34.03
N THR A 180 27.28 14.13 -33.95
CA THR A 180 28.28 14.03 -35.02
C THR A 180 27.67 13.39 -36.28
N SER A 181 26.88 12.34 -36.11
CA SER A 181 26.12 11.72 -37.21
C SER A 181 25.12 12.70 -37.85
N GLN A 182 24.35 13.43 -37.02
CA GLN A 182 23.44 14.48 -37.49
C GLN A 182 24.16 15.58 -38.26
N ARG A 183 25.34 16.01 -37.82
CA ARG A 183 26.16 16.98 -38.56
C ARG A 183 26.53 16.47 -39.95
N GLY A 184 26.89 15.18 -40.06
CA GLY A 184 27.12 14.52 -41.35
C GLY A 184 25.88 14.54 -42.25
N MET A 185 24.73 14.20 -41.70
CA MET A 185 23.44 14.24 -42.40
C MET A 185 23.10 15.66 -42.87
N LEU A 186 23.21 16.68 -42.01
CA LEU A 186 22.96 18.08 -42.38
C LEU A 186 23.90 18.56 -43.49
N LYS A 187 25.18 18.17 -43.45
CA LYS A 187 26.13 18.48 -44.53
C LYS A 187 25.72 17.82 -45.85
N SER A 188 25.21 16.60 -45.81
CA SER A 188 24.69 15.91 -46.99
C SER A 188 23.44 16.60 -47.56
N ILE A 189 22.53 17.06 -46.70
CA ILE A 189 21.34 17.84 -47.08
C ILE A 189 21.77 19.16 -47.70
N GLN A 190 22.71 19.87 -47.08
CA GLN A 190 23.26 21.11 -47.62
C GLN A 190 23.89 20.90 -49.01
N SER A 191 24.63 19.82 -49.21
CA SER A 191 25.22 19.48 -50.52
C SER A 191 24.14 19.17 -51.57
N LYS A 192 23.11 18.39 -51.22
CA LYS A 192 21.97 18.11 -52.11
C LYS A 192 21.19 19.37 -52.43
N MET A 193 20.94 20.23 -51.45
CA MET A 193 20.26 21.51 -51.63
C MET A 193 21.06 22.45 -52.52
N ASN A 194 22.38 22.53 -52.36
CA ASN A 194 23.25 23.30 -53.24
C ASN A 194 23.23 22.74 -54.68
N THR A 195 23.20 21.41 -54.82
CA THR A 195 23.03 20.76 -56.13
C THR A 195 21.68 21.12 -56.77
N LEU A 196 20.59 21.10 -56.00
CA LEU A 196 19.26 21.52 -56.47
C LEU A 196 19.22 23.00 -56.84
N ALA A 197 19.82 23.87 -56.02
CA ALA A 197 19.92 25.31 -56.30
C ALA A 197 20.66 25.57 -57.62
N ASN A 198 21.73 24.83 -57.92
CA ASN A 198 22.44 24.93 -59.19
C ASN A 198 21.64 24.39 -60.39
N ARG A 199 20.69 23.47 -60.17
CA ARG A 199 19.80 22.93 -61.22
C ARG A 199 18.55 23.78 -61.43
N PHE A 200 18.15 24.59 -60.46
CA PHE A 200 16.95 25.43 -60.52
C PHE A 200 16.97 26.45 -61.69
N PRO A 201 18.08 27.16 -61.99
CA PRO A 201 18.18 28.02 -63.17
C PRO A 201 18.05 27.25 -64.49
N ALA A 202 18.60 26.04 -64.56
CA ALA A 202 18.50 25.18 -65.74
C ALA A 202 17.05 24.75 -65.98
N VAL A 203 16.35 24.30 -64.93
CA VAL A 203 14.91 23.96 -65.00
C VAL A 203 14.06 25.18 -65.40
N ASN A 204 14.32 26.35 -64.81
CA ASN A 204 13.63 27.58 -65.17
C ASN A 204 13.86 27.97 -66.63
N SER A 205 15.08 27.80 -67.16
CA SER A 205 15.38 28.04 -68.57
C SER A 205 14.68 27.05 -69.52
N LEU A 206 14.54 25.77 -69.13
CA LEU A 206 13.75 24.80 -69.90
C LEU A 206 12.27 25.17 -69.89
N ILE A 207 11.72 25.56 -68.74
CA ILE A 207 10.33 26.02 -68.59
C ILE A 207 10.08 27.26 -69.46
N GLN A 208 11.00 28.23 -69.47
CA GLN A 208 10.90 29.40 -70.35
C GLN A 208 10.93 29.01 -71.83
N ARG A 209 11.83 28.10 -72.24
CA ARG A 209 11.88 27.60 -73.64
C ARG A 209 10.60 26.89 -74.06
N ILE A 210 9.99 26.10 -73.18
CA ILE A 210 8.70 25.44 -73.43
C ILE A 210 7.57 26.47 -73.60
N ASN A 211 7.49 27.45 -72.69
CA ASN A 211 6.48 28.51 -72.77
C ASN A 211 6.65 29.38 -74.03
N LEU A 212 7.88 29.66 -74.46
CA LEU A 212 8.13 30.38 -75.72
C LEU A 212 7.64 29.62 -76.95
N ARG A 213 7.84 28.29 -76.99
CA ARG A 213 7.34 27.46 -78.10
C ARG A 213 5.82 27.45 -78.13
N LYS A 214 5.17 27.27 -76.98
CA LYS A 214 3.69 27.31 -76.84
C LYS A 214 3.11 28.67 -77.24
N ARG A 215 3.80 29.77 -76.92
CA ARG A 215 3.39 31.13 -77.32
C ARG A 215 3.51 31.34 -78.84
N ARG A 216 4.56 30.82 -79.48
CA ARG A 216 4.70 30.86 -80.95
C ARG A 216 3.58 30.09 -81.64
N ASP A 217 3.30 28.87 -81.19
CA ASP A 217 2.23 28.04 -81.76
C ASP A 217 0.86 28.72 -81.62
N SER A 218 0.57 29.34 -80.46
CA SER A 218 -0.67 30.11 -80.25
C SER A 218 -0.77 31.36 -81.13
N LEU A 219 0.35 32.03 -81.42
CA LEU A 219 0.38 33.24 -82.25
C LEU A 219 0.13 32.88 -83.72
N ILE A 220 0.74 31.80 -84.21
CA ILE A 220 0.50 31.26 -85.55
C ILE A 220 -0.98 30.87 -85.69
N LEU A 221 -1.53 30.10 -84.73
CA LEU A 221 -2.93 29.69 -84.76
C LEU A 221 -3.90 30.89 -84.75
N GLY A 222 -3.65 31.89 -83.88
CA GLY A 222 -4.45 33.11 -83.82
C GLY A 222 -4.40 33.92 -85.10
N SER A 223 -3.22 34.02 -85.74
CA SER A 223 -3.06 34.71 -87.03
C SER A 223 -3.85 34.03 -88.15
N VAL A 224 -3.82 32.69 -88.22
CA VAL A 224 -4.57 31.94 -89.25
C VAL A 224 -6.08 32.16 -89.08
N ILE A 225 -6.59 32.05 -87.85
CA ILE A 225 -8.00 32.28 -87.55
C ILE A 225 -8.40 33.72 -87.92
N GLY A 226 -7.61 34.73 -87.53
CA GLY A 226 -7.88 36.13 -87.82
C GLY A 226 -7.88 36.46 -89.32
N VAL A 227 -6.96 35.89 -90.09
CA VAL A 227 -6.95 36.08 -91.56
C VAL A 227 -8.15 35.40 -92.21
N CYS A 228 -8.49 34.17 -91.80
CA CYS A 228 -9.66 33.47 -92.30
C CYS A 228 -10.97 34.21 -92.00
N THR A 229 -11.13 34.78 -90.80
CA THR A 229 -12.34 35.55 -90.47
C THR A 229 -12.45 36.85 -91.25
N ILE A 230 -11.35 37.57 -91.48
CA ILE A 230 -11.33 38.79 -92.30
C ILE A 230 -11.70 38.48 -93.75
N LEU A 231 -11.15 37.40 -94.33
CA LEU A 231 -11.48 36.99 -95.70
C LEU A 231 -12.96 36.60 -95.84
N LEU A 232 -13.52 35.87 -94.87
CA LEU A 232 -14.95 35.56 -94.85
C LEU A 232 -15.82 36.81 -94.75
N LEU A 233 -15.43 37.80 -93.93
CA LEU A 233 -16.16 39.07 -93.84
C LEU A 233 -16.10 39.85 -95.15
N LEU A 234 -14.92 39.94 -95.79
CA LEU A 234 -14.80 40.59 -97.09
C LEU A 234 -15.65 39.90 -98.16
N TYR A 235 -15.67 38.57 -98.18
CA TYR A 235 -16.54 37.82 -99.10
C TYR A 235 -18.03 38.00 -98.79
N ALA A 236 -18.42 38.11 -97.51
CA ALA A 236 -19.81 38.33 -97.14
C ALA A 236 -20.31 39.75 -97.47
N PHE A 237 -19.42 40.75 -97.44
CA PHE A 237 -19.73 42.16 -97.71
C PHE A 237 -19.49 42.59 -99.16
N HIS A 238 -18.96 41.71 -100.01
CA HIS A 238 -18.74 41.95 -101.44
C HIS A 238 -19.50 40.92 -102.29
#